data_AF-A0A2S1ESJ7-F1
#
_entry.id   AF-A0A2S1ESJ7-F1
#
_cell.length_a   1.000
_cell.length_b   1.000
_cell.length_c   1.000
_cell.angle_alpha   90.00
_cell.angle_beta   90.00
_cell.angle_gamma   90.00
#
_symmetry.space_group_name_H-M   'P 1'
#
loop_
_entity.id
_entity.type
_entity.pdbx_description
1 polymer ?
#
loop_
_entity_poly.entity_id
_entity_poly.type
_entity_poly.pdbx_seq_one_letter_code
_entity_poly.pdbx_strand_id
1 'polypeptide(L)'
;MTLLIIFCLLILYNFIKGTFQFESMTKTSFIIIPIYALIMTIISIFTEQQEWHLLVTIVLILIGIMLGWFQTFSVRIVKTAKKDKYGNHIFKYRRGWAYL
;
A
#
# COMPACT_ATOMS: atom_id res chain seq x y z
N MET A 1 0.25 -29.39 -2.86
CA MET A 1 -0.27 -28.40 -1.88
C MET A 1 0.83 -27.83 -0.98
N THR A 2 1.73 -28.64 -0.42
CA THR A 2 2.88 -28.19 0.39
C THR A 2 3.77 -27.14 -0.27
N LEU A 3 4.08 -27.30 -1.56
CA LEU A 3 4.89 -26.35 -2.33
C LEU A 3 4.23 -24.96 -2.46
N LEU A 4 2.91 -24.92 -2.57
CA LEU A 4 2.12 -23.69 -2.66
C LEU A 4 2.09 -22.96 -1.30
N ILE A 5 2.04 -23.72 -0.20
CA ILE A 5 2.13 -23.18 1.16
C ILE A 5 3.52 -22.58 1.41
N ILE A 6 4.59 -23.26 0.99
CA ILE A 6 5.97 -22.76 1.12
C ILE A 6 6.14 -21.46 0.31
N PHE A 7 5.57 -21.42 -0.89
CA PHE A 7 5.62 -20.22 -1.73
C PHE A 7 4.85 -19.05 -1.11
N CYS A 8 3.65 -19.29 -0.56
CA CYS A 8 2.91 -18.28 0.21
C CYS A 8 3.72 -17.76 1.40
N LEU A 9 4.37 -18.65 2.16
CA LEU A 9 5.21 -18.26 3.30
C LEU A 9 6.42 -17.42 2.89
N LEU A 10 7.06 -17.73 1.75
CA LEU A 10 8.17 -16.93 1.22
C LEU A 10 7.72 -15.53 0.78
N ILE A 11 6.58 -15.43 0.10
CA ILE A 11 6.00 -14.13 -0.29
C ILE A 11 5.65 -13.33 0.96
N LEU A 12 4.98 -13.95 1.93
CA LEU A 12 4.60 -13.30 3.18
C LEU A 12 5.84 -12.80 3.94
N TYR A 13 6.88 -13.64 4.06
CA TYR A 13 8.14 -13.26 4.70
C TYR A 13 8.82 -12.09 4.00
N ASN A 14 8.90 -12.11 2.67
CA ASN A 14 9.53 -11.03 1.91
C ASN A 14 8.74 -9.72 2.01
N PHE A 15 7.40 -9.82 2.02
CA PHE A 15 6.49 -8.70 2.21
C PHE A 15 6.62 -8.07 3.60
N ILE A 16 6.56 -8.90 4.67
CA ILE A 16 6.78 -8.47 6.07
C ILE A 16 8.14 -7.79 6.21
N LYS A 17 9.20 -8.40 5.67
CA LYS A 17 10.56 -7.88 5.75
C LYS A 17 10.70 -6.54 5.03
N GLY A 18 10.08 -6.38 3.85
CA GLY A 18 10.05 -5.11 3.11
C GLY A 18 9.30 -4.01 3.87
N THR A 19 8.21 -4.32 4.55
CA THR A 19 7.42 -3.35 5.33
C THR A 19 8.21 -2.76 6.52
N PHE A 20 9.09 -3.53 7.16
CA PHE A 20 9.87 -3.05 8.31
C PHE A 20 11.21 -2.40 7.96
N GLN A 21 11.64 -2.44 6.70
CA GLN A 21 12.89 -1.82 6.25
C GLN A 21 12.69 -0.35 5.85
N PHE A 22 13.65 0.49 6.22
CA PHE A 22 13.68 1.90 5.82
C PHE A 22 14.10 2.03 4.36
N GLU A 23 13.18 1.79 3.43
CA GLU A 23 13.42 1.93 1.99
C GLU A 23 13.11 3.33 1.48
N SER A 24 13.96 3.82 0.56
CA SER A 24 13.68 5.01 -0.24
C SER A 24 12.58 4.68 -1.23
N MET A 25 11.34 5.04 -0.89
CA MET A 25 10.20 4.77 -1.74
C MET A 25 10.32 5.48 -3.09
N THR A 26 10.34 4.70 -4.17
CA THR A 26 10.12 5.20 -5.52
C THR A 26 8.68 5.70 -5.61
N LYS A 27 8.53 7.03 -5.67
CA LYS A 27 7.25 7.75 -5.68
C LYS A 27 6.28 7.29 -6.79
N THR A 28 6.81 6.66 -7.84
CA THR A 28 6.05 6.20 -9.02
C THR A 28 5.10 5.06 -8.70
N SER A 29 5.51 4.05 -7.91
CA SER A 29 4.60 2.92 -7.58
C SER A 29 3.40 3.35 -6.74
N PHE A 30 3.57 4.37 -5.89
CA PHE A 30 2.48 4.94 -5.08
C PHE A 30 1.41 5.67 -5.90
N ILE A 31 1.71 6.02 -7.16
CA ILE A 31 0.79 6.75 -8.03
C ILE A 31 0.19 5.79 -9.07
N ILE A 32 1.01 4.94 -9.68
CA ILE A 32 0.58 4.05 -10.77
C ILE A 32 -0.43 3.01 -10.28
N ILE A 33 -0.18 2.38 -9.11
CA ILE A 33 -1.03 1.31 -8.60
C ILE A 33 -2.46 1.83 -8.27
N PRO A 34 -2.63 2.94 -7.52
CA PRO A 34 -3.97 3.47 -7.27
C PRO A 34 -4.70 3.94 -8.52
N ILE A 35 -3.98 4.56 -9.48
CA ILE A 35 -4.59 5.02 -10.74
C ILE A 35 -5.09 3.82 -11.55
N TYR A 36 -4.27 2.78 -11.70
CA TYR A 36 -4.66 1.56 -12.40
C TYR A 36 -5.89 0.91 -11.76
N ALA A 37 -5.88 0.75 -10.42
CA ALA A 37 -7.00 0.18 -9.69
C ALA A 37 -8.29 0.99 -9.92
N LEU A 38 -8.21 2.33 -9.87
CA LEU A 38 -9.35 3.23 -10.08
C LEU A 38 -9.93 3.06 -11.50
N ILE A 39 -9.08 3.01 -12.53
CA ILE A 39 -9.51 2.79 -13.92
C ILE A 39 -10.21 1.44 -14.05
N MET A 40 -9.64 0.37 -13.49
CA MET A 40 -10.22 -0.98 -13.58
C MET A 40 -11.56 -1.07 -12.85
N THR A 41 -11.71 -0.42 -11.69
CA THR A 41 -12.99 -0.36 -10.97
C THR A 41 -14.06 0.36 -11.80
N ILE A 42 -13.72 1.49 -12.43
CA ILE A 42 -14.64 2.21 -13.32
C ILE A 42 -15.09 1.31 -14.48
N ILE A 43 -14.14 0.67 -15.18
CA ILE A 43 -14.45 -0.23 -16.30
C ILE A 43 -15.35 -1.37 -15.85
N SER A 44 -15.08 -1.96 -14.69
CA SER A 44 -15.85 -3.10 -14.16
C SER A 44 -17.30 -2.71 -13.86
N ILE A 45 -17.53 -1.54 -13.25
CA ILE A 45 -18.88 -1.04 -12.94
C ILE A 45 -19.71 -0.84 -14.23
N PHE A 46 -19.08 -0.38 -15.32
CA PHE A 46 -19.79 -0.16 -16.57
C PHE A 46 -20.06 -1.47 -17.35
N THR A 47 -19.21 -2.48 -17.17
CA THR A 47 -19.26 -3.74 -17.92
C THR A 47 -20.17 -4.78 -17.26
N GLU A 48 -20.07 -4.93 -15.94
CA GLU A 48 -20.85 -5.88 -15.15
C GLU A 48 -21.97 -5.11 -14.41
N GLN A 49 -23.05 -4.79 -15.12
CA GLN A 49 -24.18 -4.01 -14.57
C GLN A 49 -25.05 -4.84 -13.60
N GLN A 50 -24.48 -5.19 -12.46
CA GLN A 50 -25.17 -5.87 -11.37
C GLN A 50 -25.45 -4.86 -10.25
N GLU A 51 -26.69 -4.80 -9.79
CA GLU A 51 -27.15 -3.76 -8.84
C GLU A 51 -26.34 -3.71 -7.54
N TRP A 52 -25.75 -4.84 -7.13
CA TRP A 52 -24.96 -4.96 -5.90
C TRP A 52 -23.52 -4.42 -6.02
N HIS A 53 -22.97 -4.26 -7.24
CA HIS A 53 -21.57 -3.83 -7.45
C HIS A 53 -21.30 -2.44 -6.90
N LEU A 54 -22.27 -1.53 -7.02
CA LEU A 54 -22.13 -0.17 -6.53
C LEU A 54 -22.04 -0.13 -5.00
N LEU A 55 -22.90 -0.90 -4.32
CA LEU A 55 -22.88 -1.03 -2.86
C LEU A 55 -21.56 -1.64 -2.37
N VAL A 56 -21.12 -2.74 -2.99
CA VAL A 56 -19.85 -3.39 -2.65
C VAL A 56 -18.67 -2.43 -2.86
N THR A 57 -18.65 -1.68 -3.95
CA THR A 57 -17.60 -0.69 -4.23
C THR A 57 -17.55 0.40 -3.16
N ILE A 58 -18.71 0.94 -2.76
CA ILE A 58 -18.79 1.95 -1.68
C ILE A 58 -18.23 1.40 -0.36
N VAL A 59 -18.60 0.18 0.01
CA VAL A 59 -18.10 -0.47 1.23
C VAL A 59 -16.59 -0.67 1.17
N LEU A 60 -16.06 -1.14 0.03
CA LEU A 60 -14.62 -1.33 -0.15
C LEU A 60 -13.84 0.00 -0.09
N ILE A 61 -14.39 1.09 -0.64
CA ILE A 61 -13.79 2.43 -0.53
C ILE A 61 -13.73 2.85 0.94
N LEU A 62 -14.82 2.69 1.69
CA LEU A 62 -14.87 3.00 3.12
C LEU A 62 -13.80 2.22 3.91
N ILE A 63 -13.71 0.91 3.68
CA ILE A 63 -12.69 0.06 4.30
C ILE A 63 -11.29 0.54 3.91
N GLY A 64 -11.05 0.85 2.63
CA GLY A 64 -9.77 1.35 2.15
C GLY A 64 -9.35 2.67 2.82
N ILE A 65 -10.29 3.61 3.00
CA ILE A 65 -10.05 4.86 3.73
C ILE A 65 -9.69 4.58 5.19
N MET A 66 -10.45 3.71 5.87
CA MET A 66 -10.18 3.34 7.27
C MET A 66 -8.81 2.68 7.43
N LEU A 67 -8.43 1.78 6.51
CA LEU A 67 -7.12 1.14 6.51
C LEU A 67 -6.00 2.14 6.22
N GLY A 68 -6.18 3.06 5.27
CA GLY A 68 -5.20 4.12 4.98
C GLY A 68 -5.01 5.08 6.17
N TRP A 69 -6.11 5.41 6.85
CA TRP A 69 -6.09 6.19 8.08
C TRP A 69 -5.33 5.44 9.19
N PHE A 70 -5.67 4.17 9.44
CA PHE A 70 -4.99 3.31 10.42
C PHE A 70 -3.49 3.13 10.12
N GLN A 71 -3.13 2.95 8.84
CA GLN A 71 -1.74 2.89 8.37
C GLN A 71 -0.96 4.14 8.75
N THR A 72 -1.59 5.31 8.66
CA THR A 72 -0.95 6.60 8.95
C THR A 72 -0.59 6.76 10.43
N PHE A 73 -1.38 6.20 11.37
CA PHE A 73 -1.09 6.28 12.82
C PHE A 73 0.20 5.57 13.24
N SER A 74 0.60 4.54 12.50
CA SER A 74 1.77 3.73 12.83
C SER A 74 3.05 4.16 12.11
N VAL A 75 3.01 5.21 11.27
CA VAL A 75 4.19 5.72 10.59
C VAL A 75 5.04 6.54 11.56
N ARG A 76 6.20 6.01 11.93
CA ARG A 76 7.19 6.77 12.71
C ARG A 76 8.14 7.47 11.76
N ILE A 77 8.07 8.80 11.70
CA ILE A 77 8.92 9.64 10.86
C ILE A 77 10.18 10.01 11.65
N VAL A 78 11.35 9.60 11.16
CA VAL A 78 12.64 10.00 11.75
C VAL A 78 13.34 10.96 10.78
N LYS A 79 13.59 12.18 11.24
CA LYS A 79 14.40 13.16 10.52
C LYS A 79 15.87 12.76 10.63
N THR A 80 16.50 12.43 9.50
CA THR A 80 17.93 12.08 9.50
C THR A 80 18.77 13.36 9.51
N ALA A 81 19.90 13.36 10.23
CA ALA A 81 20.84 14.49 10.26
C ALA A 81 21.62 14.70 8.94
N LYS A 82 21.52 13.75 7.99
CA LYS A 82 22.17 13.81 6.67
C LYS A 82 21.30 14.56 5.64
N LYS A 83 21.94 15.41 4.85
CA LYS A 83 21.34 16.10 3.69
C LYS A 83 21.67 15.34 2.40
N ASP A 84 20.73 15.34 1.46
CA ASP A 84 20.87 14.82 0.10
C ASP A 84 21.84 15.69 -0.72
N LYS A 85 22.30 15.18 -1.87
CA LYS A 85 23.20 15.84 -2.84
C LYS A 85 22.67 17.21 -3.33
N TYR A 86 21.36 17.44 -3.18
CA TYR A 86 20.67 18.70 -3.50
C TYR A 86 20.36 19.58 -2.27
N GLY A 87 20.90 19.25 -1.09
CA GLY A 87 20.75 20.03 0.15
C GLY A 87 19.47 19.76 0.96
N ASN A 88 18.60 18.86 0.49
CA ASN A 88 17.34 18.51 1.16
C ASN A 88 17.55 17.57 2.34
N HIS A 89 16.72 17.67 3.37
CA HIS A 89 16.76 16.72 4.50
C HIS A 89 16.24 15.34 4.07
N ILE A 90 16.94 14.28 4.43
CA ILE A 90 16.51 12.90 4.15
C ILE A 90 15.59 12.42 5.27
N PHE A 91 14.31 12.22 4.95
CA PHE A 91 13.32 11.63 5.86
C PHE A 91 13.29 10.12 5.70
N LYS A 92 13.38 9.40 6.82
CA LYS A 92 13.27 7.94 6.86
C LYS A 92 11.92 7.58 7.47
N TYR A 93 11.15 6.76 6.75
CA TYR A 93 9.83 6.30 7.16
C TYR A 93 9.91 4.85 7.64
N ARG A 94 9.53 4.58 8.89
CA ARG A 94 9.28 3.21 9.35
C ARG A 94 7.79 2.96 9.26
N ARG A 95 7.38 2.11 8.33
CA ARG A 95 6.01 1.60 8.29
C ARG A 95 5.88 0.60 9.44
N GLY A 96 5.05 0.95 10.43
CA GLY A 96 4.75 0.07 11.56
C GLY A 96 3.84 -1.09 11.14
N TRP A 97 3.38 -1.85 12.14
CA TRP A 97 2.48 -3.00 11.96
C TRP A 97 1.20 -2.70 11.20
N ALA A 98 0.73 -1.45 11.19
CA ALA A 98 -0.50 -1.09 10.48
C ALA A 98 -0.42 -1.22 8.95
N TYR A 99 0.78 -1.34 8.39
CA TYR A 99 1.01 -1.59 6.96
C TYR A 99 1.05 -3.07 6.58
N LEU A 100 0.95 -3.97 7.57
CA LEU A 100 0.82 -5.43 7.41
C LEU A 100 -0.66 -5.82 7.44
#